data_AF-A0A1W6SQQ8-F1
#
_entry.id   AF-A0A1W6SQQ8-F1
#
_cell.length_a   1.000
_cell.length_b   1.000
_cell.length_c   1.000
_cell.angle_alpha   90.00
_cell.angle_beta   90.00
_cell.angle_gamma   90.00
#
_symmetry.space_group_name_H-M   'P 1'
#
loop_
_entity.id
_entity.type
_entity.pdbx_description
1 polymer ?
#
loop_
_entity_poly.entity_id
_entity_poly.type
_entity_poly.pdbx_seq_one_letter_code
_entity_poly.pdbx_strand_id
1 'polypeptide(L)'
;MAVYFSGRKKIGELSVALESGRARVDCMIFERWIDIDSSTTARCGEQGTCQVAKTEGIAEKASQTVERSIGTSLGLDDILKLKAQIKDVFGYEVNWNHSITTTKTFNFEAPVCGRYSLVVYQLLREYELTYLRQRRWTFRQDAWDKKWSRTIPEHTNTHDTLPDVEEFDEACKFRPECKSKDTMPNAYDGLLCFDMGKASFRVPYRLTSDGFEVQILKRLISFTFTDYPAGVRGLEQGLTISLPVQIIPEPLVFLSDIKGEYVEAQVFRYMDPDEDQTRFPEEVLTGITTLKGVLALTGQKF
;
A
#
# COMPACT_ATOMS: atom_id res chain seq x y z
N MET A 1 -11.75 -1.61 -9.46
CA MET A 1 -11.51 -1.63 -7.99
C MET A 1 -10.18 -0.98 -7.71
N ALA A 2 -10.18 0.10 -6.94
CA ALA A 2 -8.96 0.72 -6.43
C ALA A 2 -8.36 -0.20 -5.35
N VAL A 3 -7.19 -0.78 -5.62
CA VAL A 3 -6.44 -1.56 -4.64
C VAL A 3 -5.48 -0.58 -3.98
N TYR A 4 -5.57 -0.46 -2.65
CA TYR A 4 -4.71 0.41 -1.84
C TYR A 4 -3.22 0.24 -2.21
N PHE A 5 -2.83 -0.98 -2.61
CA PHE A 5 -1.53 -1.28 -3.20
C PHE A 5 -1.64 -2.05 -4.51
N SER A 6 -1.83 -1.36 -5.64
CA SER A 6 -1.72 -2.01 -6.95
C SER A 6 -0.31 -1.88 -7.52
N GLY A 7 0.34 -3.01 -7.84
CA GLY A 7 1.59 -3.06 -8.59
C GLY A 7 2.82 -3.44 -7.78
N ARG A 8 4.00 -3.27 -8.41
CA ARG A 8 5.31 -3.53 -7.83
C ARG A 8 6.29 -2.44 -8.26
N LYS A 9 7.19 -2.04 -7.37
CA LYS A 9 8.20 -1.00 -7.61
C LYS A 9 9.56 -1.63 -7.76
N LYS A 10 10.28 -1.30 -8.83
CA LYS A 10 11.68 -1.71 -8.99
C LYS A 10 12.54 -0.86 -8.05
N ILE A 11 13.21 -1.50 -7.10
CA ILE A 11 14.10 -0.83 -6.15
C ILE A 11 15.58 -0.97 -6.53
N GLY A 12 15.91 -1.89 -7.44
CA GLY A 12 17.18 -1.85 -8.13
C GLY A 12 17.44 -3.05 -9.04
N GLU A 13 18.65 -3.06 -9.58
CA GLU A 13 19.15 -4.12 -10.44
C GLU A 13 20.65 -4.28 -10.29
N LEU A 14 21.14 -5.50 -10.51
CA LEU A 14 22.56 -5.77 -10.63
C LEU A 14 22.80 -6.97 -11.56
N SER A 15 24.02 -7.07 -12.06
CA SER A 15 24.46 -8.18 -12.90
C SER A 15 25.77 -8.73 -12.36
N VAL A 16 25.76 -10.01 -11.98
CA VAL A 16 26.90 -10.69 -11.38
C VAL A 16 27.54 -11.60 -12.43
N ALA A 17 28.77 -11.26 -12.84
CA ALA A 17 29.57 -12.16 -13.66
C ALA A 17 30.09 -13.34 -12.81
N LEU A 18 29.90 -14.56 -13.32
CA LEU A 18 30.33 -15.81 -12.69
C LEU A 18 31.75 -16.19 -13.15
N GLU A 19 32.37 -17.19 -12.50
CA GLU A 19 33.81 -17.55 -12.57
C GLU A 19 34.46 -17.75 -13.95
N SER A 20 33.75 -17.59 -15.07
CA SER A 20 34.33 -17.65 -16.42
C SER A 20 34.02 -16.44 -17.30
N GLY A 21 33.27 -15.44 -16.82
CA GLY A 21 32.77 -14.31 -17.61
C GLY A 21 31.78 -14.70 -18.73
N ARG A 22 31.63 -16.00 -19.01
CA ARG A 22 30.74 -16.57 -20.03
C ARG A 22 29.34 -16.87 -19.49
N ALA A 23 29.12 -16.59 -18.23
CA ALA A 23 27.84 -16.73 -17.57
C ALA A 23 27.67 -15.59 -16.57
N ARG A 24 26.43 -15.11 -16.44
CA ARG A 24 26.08 -14.07 -15.49
C ARG A 24 24.69 -14.30 -14.92
N VAL A 25 24.43 -13.72 -13.77
CA VAL A 25 23.11 -13.65 -13.16
C VAL A 25 22.69 -12.20 -13.12
N ASP A 26 21.60 -11.90 -13.82
CA ASP A 26 20.93 -10.61 -13.69
C ASP A 26 19.91 -10.73 -12.56
N CYS A 27 19.96 -9.83 -11.59
CA CYS A 27 19.03 -9.74 -10.47
C CYS A 27 18.28 -8.42 -10.57
N MET A 28 16.96 -8.48 -10.69
CA MET A 28 16.08 -7.33 -10.53
C MET A 28 15.34 -7.45 -9.20
N ILE A 29 15.34 -6.39 -8.41
CA ILE A 29 14.68 -6.39 -7.11
C ILE A 29 13.45 -5.50 -7.17
N PHE A 30 12.32 -6.08 -6.80
CA PHE A 30 11.05 -5.38 -6.70
C PHE A 30 10.55 -5.38 -5.27
N GLU A 31 9.76 -4.38 -4.92
CA GLU A 31 8.98 -4.34 -3.69
C GLU A 31 7.51 -4.16 -4.02
N ARG A 32 6.65 -4.88 -3.29
CA ARG A 32 5.20 -4.73 -3.38
C ARG A 32 4.57 -5.02 -2.03
N TRP A 33 3.44 -4.40 -1.76
CA TRP A 33 2.66 -4.71 -0.57
C TRP A 33 1.70 -5.86 -0.85
N ILE A 34 1.57 -6.77 0.10
CA ILE A 34 0.62 -7.88 0.06
C ILE A 34 -0.34 -7.76 1.24
N ASP A 35 -1.62 -8.02 0.97
CA ASP A 35 -2.60 -8.26 2.04
C ASP A 35 -2.23 -9.56 2.73
N ILE A 36 -2.12 -9.49 4.05
CA ILE A 36 -1.70 -10.60 4.89
C ILE A 36 -2.71 -10.95 5.99
N ASP A 37 -3.79 -10.17 6.11
CA ASP A 37 -4.92 -10.45 6.99
C ASP A 37 -6.16 -9.81 6.38
N SER A 38 -7.09 -10.66 5.94
CA SER A 38 -8.36 -10.25 5.34
C SER A 38 -9.28 -9.70 6.44
N SER A 39 -9.12 -8.41 6.72
CA SER A 39 -9.98 -7.53 7.53
C SER A 39 -10.45 -8.11 8.88
N THR A 40 -9.75 -7.76 9.97
CA THR A 40 -10.31 -7.96 11.31
C THR A 40 -11.27 -6.81 11.64
N THR A 41 -12.51 -7.11 12.06
CA THR A 41 -13.54 -6.08 12.34
C THR A 41 -14.03 -6.12 13.79
N ALA A 42 -14.02 -4.99 14.48
CA ALA A 42 -14.74 -4.75 15.73
C ALA A 42 -15.99 -3.91 15.46
N ARG A 43 -17.01 -4.05 16.30
CA ARG A 43 -18.29 -3.35 16.16
C ARG A 43 -18.76 -2.82 17.51
N CYS A 44 -19.61 -1.80 17.47
CA CYS A 44 -20.42 -1.33 18.59
C CYS A 44 -19.62 -1.04 19.87
N GLY A 45 -18.55 -0.25 19.78
CA GLY A 45 -17.73 0.10 20.95
C GLY A 45 -16.79 -1.00 21.44
N GLU A 46 -16.82 -2.19 20.83
CA GLU A 46 -15.92 -3.26 21.23
C GLU A 46 -14.47 -2.92 20.88
N GLN A 47 -13.58 -3.30 21.80
CA GLN A 47 -12.14 -3.25 21.59
C GLN A 47 -11.68 -4.57 20.98
N GLY A 48 -10.80 -4.47 19.98
CA GLY A 48 -10.25 -5.60 19.26
C GLY A 48 -8.73 -5.62 19.32
N THR A 49 -8.19 -6.83 19.27
CA THR A 49 -6.77 -7.04 18.96
C THR A 49 -6.67 -7.97 17.78
N CYS A 50 -5.90 -7.58 16.77
CA CYS A 50 -5.58 -8.40 15.61
C CYS A 50 -4.15 -8.88 15.82
N GLN A 51 -3.99 -10.18 16.06
CA GLN A 51 -2.68 -10.82 16.14
C GLN A 51 -2.39 -11.49 14.83
N VAL A 52 -1.33 -11.04 14.18
CA VAL A 52 -0.94 -11.57 12.89
C VAL A 52 0.39 -12.30 13.03
N ALA A 53 0.33 -13.63 12.92
CA ALA A 53 1.52 -14.47 12.82
C ALA A 53 2.15 -14.29 11.43
N LYS A 54 3.45 -13.98 11.40
CA LYS A 54 4.12 -13.56 10.17
C LYS A 54 5.51 -14.11 10.04
N THR A 55 5.74 -14.72 8.90
CA THR A 55 7.04 -15.15 8.45
C THR A 55 7.81 -13.93 7.94
N GLU A 56 8.95 -13.65 8.56
CA GLU A 56 9.99 -12.75 8.08
C GLU A 56 11.05 -13.59 7.36
N GLY A 57 11.63 -13.07 6.28
CA GLY A 57 12.61 -13.78 5.46
C GLY A 57 11.99 -14.60 4.32
N ILE A 58 12.71 -15.62 3.87
CA ILE A 58 12.28 -16.48 2.76
C ILE A 58 11.77 -17.79 3.33
N ALA A 59 10.55 -18.17 2.94
CA ALA A 59 9.92 -19.42 3.38
C ALA A 59 10.87 -20.61 3.20
N GLU A 60 10.96 -21.51 4.18
CA GLU A 60 11.93 -22.61 4.19
C GLU A 60 11.88 -23.48 2.90
N LYS A 61 10.69 -23.72 2.36
CA LYS A 61 10.53 -24.43 1.06
C LYS A 61 11.14 -23.65 -0.11
N ALA A 62 10.98 -22.33 -0.12
CA ALA A 62 11.60 -21.47 -1.13
C ALA A 62 13.12 -21.42 -0.93
N SER A 63 13.61 -21.36 0.31
CA SER A 63 15.03 -21.46 0.66
C SER A 63 15.66 -22.75 0.13
N GLN A 64 15.08 -23.92 0.43
CA GLN A 64 15.56 -25.21 -0.06
C GLN A 64 15.52 -25.30 -1.60
N THR A 65 14.52 -24.66 -2.22
CA THR A 65 14.42 -24.57 -3.68
C THR A 65 15.52 -23.68 -4.26
N VAL A 66 15.81 -22.55 -3.62
CA VAL A 66 16.91 -21.65 -3.96
C VAL A 66 18.23 -22.39 -3.86
N GLU A 67 18.54 -22.99 -2.72
CA GLU A 67 19.78 -23.74 -2.52
C GLU A 67 19.95 -24.89 -3.51
N ARG A 68 18.91 -25.70 -3.74
CA ARG A 68 19.00 -26.82 -4.69
C ARG A 68 19.07 -26.34 -6.13
N SER A 69 18.15 -25.49 -6.58
CA SER A 69 18.04 -25.16 -8.01
C SER A 69 19.07 -24.13 -8.47
N ILE A 70 19.32 -23.11 -7.65
CA ILE A 70 20.31 -22.08 -7.95
C ILE A 70 21.70 -22.61 -7.61
N GLY A 71 21.87 -23.32 -6.49
CA GLY A 71 23.17 -23.90 -6.10
C GLY A 71 23.69 -24.93 -7.09
N THR A 72 22.82 -25.74 -7.70
CA THR A 72 23.24 -26.66 -8.77
C THR A 72 23.69 -25.92 -10.04
N SER A 73 23.18 -24.70 -10.28
CA SER A 73 23.48 -23.93 -11.49
C SER A 73 24.66 -22.98 -11.35
N LEU A 74 24.81 -22.37 -10.17
CA LEU A 74 25.81 -21.33 -9.87
C LEU A 74 26.98 -21.87 -9.03
N GLY A 75 26.79 -22.94 -8.24
CA GLY A 75 27.75 -23.29 -7.19
C GLY A 75 27.61 -22.36 -5.97
N LEU A 76 28.19 -22.77 -4.83
CA LEU A 76 28.04 -22.05 -3.56
C LEU A 76 28.76 -20.69 -3.55
N ASP A 77 29.97 -20.62 -4.14
CA ASP A 77 30.78 -19.41 -4.15
C ASP A 77 30.12 -18.28 -4.95
N ASP A 78 29.49 -18.61 -6.08
CA ASP A 78 28.74 -17.63 -6.88
C ASP A 78 27.44 -17.16 -6.18
N ILE A 79 26.80 -18.00 -5.36
CA ILE A 79 25.67 -17.58 -4.51
C ILE A 79 26.15 -16.60 -3.45
N LEU A 80 27.27 -16.87 -2.79
CA LEU A 80 27.86 -15.96 -1.80
C LEU A 80 28.23 -14.62 -2.44
N LYS A 81 28.83 -14.66 -3.64
CA LYS A 81 29.14 -13.46 -4.42
C LYS A 81 27.89 -12.66 -4.77
N LEU A 82 26.81 -13.32 -5.19
CA LEU A 82 25.53 -12.68 -5.47
C LEU A 82 24.95 -12.00 -4.21
N LYS A 83 24.94 -12.69 -3.07
CA LYS A 83 24.48 -12.13 -1.78
C LYS A 83 25.34 -10.93 -1.36
N ALA A 84 26.66 -11.01 -1.52
CA ALA A 84 27.57 -9.91 -1.22
C ALA A 84 27.32 -8.68 -2.10
N GLN A 85 27.13 -8.86 -3.41
CA GLN A 85 26.84 -7.73 -4.30
C GLN A 85 25.47 -7.10 -4.02
N ILE A 86 24.46 -7.90 -3.65
CA ILE A 86 23.19 -7.35 -3.18
C ILE A 86 23.43 -6.49 -1.91
N LYS A 87 24.23 -6.99 -0.95
CA LYS A 87 24.58 -6.23 0.25
C LYS A 87 25.32 -4.92 -0.06
N ASP A 88 26.27 -4.94 -0.99
CA ASP A 88 27.04 -3.76 -1.37
C ASP A 88 26.16 -2.69 -2.05
N VAL A 89 25.23 -3.11 -2.91
CA VAL A 89 24.36 -2.18 -3.65
C VAL A 89 23.24 -1.63 -2.78
N PHE A 90 22.66 -2.46 -1.90
CA PHE A 90 21.43 -2.11 -1.19
C PHE A 90 21.62 -1.86 0.31
N GLY A 91 22.81 -2.11 0.85
CA GLY A 91 23.18 -1.79 2.22
C GLY A 91 22.65 -2.73 3.30
N TYR A 92 22.06 -3.88 2.92
CA TYR A 92 21.57 -4.88 3.86
C TYR A 92 21.95 -6.30 3.46
N GLU A 93 22.18 -7.15 4.46
CA GLU A 93 22.53 -8.55 4.23
C GLU A 93 21.29 -9.36 3.95
N VAL A 94 21.37 -10.17 2.90
CA VAL A 94 20.23 -10.99 2.45
C VAL A 94 20.41 -12.42 2.91
N ASN A 95 19.57 -12.83 3.87
CA ASN A 95 19.58 -14.18 4.40
C ASN A 95 18.45 -15.03 3.80
N TRP A 96 18.76 -15.71 2.70
CA TRP A 96 17.83 -16.62 2.03
C TRP A 96 17.51 -17.90 2.79
N ASN A 97 18.19 -18.16 3.91
CA ASN A 97 18.16 -19.44 4.60
C ASN A 97 17.38 -19.38 5.91
N HIS A 98 16.78 -18.24 6.23
CA HIS A 98 16.16 -18.01 7.51
C HIS A 98 14.74 -17.50 7.33
N SER A 99 13.82 -18.12 8.07
CA SER A 99 12.48 -17.62 8.23
C SER A 99 12.12 -17.58 9.72
N ILE A 100 11.75 -16.41 10.23
CA ILE A 100 11.30 -16.24 11.62
C ILE A 100 9.80 -15.98 11.58
N THR A 101 9.01 -16.70 12.37
CA THR A 101 7.61 -16.33 12.55
C THR A 101 7.49 -15.42 13.77
N THR A 102 7.17 -14.14 13.55
CA THR A 102 6.85 -13.18 14.62
C THR A 102 5.36 -12.93 14.68
N THR A 103 4.85 -12.60 15.86
CA THR A 103 3.45 -12.18 16.03
C THR A 103 3.42 -10.68 16.24
N LYS A 104 2.73 -9.95 15.37
CA LYS A 104 2.44 -8.53 15.59
C LYS A 104 1.01 -8.37 16.07
N THR A 105 0.82 -7.53 17.08
CA THR A 105 -0.49 -7.21 17.64
C THR A 105 -0.87 -5.79 17.25
N PHE A 106 -2.04 -5.64 16.63
CA PHE A 106 -2.63 -4.36 16.31
C PHE A 106 -3.88 -4.16 17.17
N ASN A 107 -3.90 -3.08 17.93
CA ASN A 107 -5.04 -2.73 18.78
C ASN A 107 -5.94 -1.75 18.02
N PHE A 108 -7.25 -1.95 18.13
CA PHE A 108 -8.24 -1.08 17.51
C PHE A 108 -9.52 -1.05 18.35
N GLU A 109 -10.31 0.01 18.19
CA GLU A 109 -11.53 0.24 18.95
C GLU A 109 -12.61 0.73 18.00
N ALA A 110 -13.75 0.04 18.02
CA ALA A 110 -14.90 0.45 17.22
C ALA A 110 -15.60 1.66 17.86
N PRO A 111 -16.19 2.57 17.06
CA PRO A 111 -17.12 3.56 17.59
C PRO A 111 -18.29 2.86 18.29
N VAL A 112 -18.87 3.51 19.32
CA VAL A 112 -19.95 2.94 20.16
C VAL A 112 -21.10 2.34 19.35
N CYS A 113 -21.43 2.93 18.22
CA CYS A 113 -22.50 2.47 17.32
C CYS A 113 -22.01 2.09 15.93
N GLY A 114 -20.71 2.01 15.76
CA GLY A 114 -20.06 1.88 14.47
C GLY A 114 -19.30 0.58 14.31
N ARG A 115 -18.52 0.50 13.23
CA ARG A 115 -17.55 -0.56 13.03
C ARG A 115 -16.16 0.01 12.75
N TYR A 116 -15.17 -0.77 13.13
CA TYR A 116 -13.77 -0.54 12.79
C TYR A 116 -13.23 -1.82 12.16
N SER A 117 -12.84 -1.75 10.90
CA SER A 117 -12.20 -2.83 10.16
C SER A 117 -10.72 -2.48 9.95
N LEU A 118 -9.83 -3.44 10.14
CA LEU A 118 -8.39 -3.27 9.95
C LEU A 118 -7.89 -4.26 8.92
N VAL A 119 -7.36 -3.75 7.81
CA VAL A 119 -6.60 -4.57 6.85
C VAL A 119 -5.13 -4.40 7.14
N VAL A 120 -4.40 -5.51 7.23
CA VAL A 120 -2.95 -5.49 7.51
C VAL A 120 -2.21 -5.87 6.24
N TYR A 121 -1.18 -5.09 5.90
CA TYR A 121 -0.32 -5.32 4.77
C TYR A 121 1.12 -5.55 5.20
N GLN A 122 1.85 -6.37 4.43
CA GLN A 122 3.28 -6.59 4.59
C GLN A 122 4.00 -6.20 3.31
N LEU A 123 5.14 -5.55 3.45
CA LEU A 123 6.02 -5.29 2.31
C LEU A 123 6.75 -6.60 1.96
N LEU A 124 6.53 -7.06 0.74
CA LEU A 124 7.20 -8.19 0.12
C LEU A 124 8.28 -7.67 -0.83
N ARG A 125 9.50 -8.22 -0.69
CA ARG A 125 10.59 -7.99 -1.63
C ARG A 125 10.76 -9.20 -2.53
N GLU A 126 10.85 -8.98 -3.84
CA GLU A 126 10.98 -10.03 -4.84
C GLU A 126 12.31 -9.90 -5.57
N TYR A 127 13.15 -10.95 -5.48
CA TYR A 127 14.39 -11.05 -6.25
C TYR A 127 14.12 -11.85 -7.53
N GLU A 128 14.02 -11.17 -8.66
CA GLU A 128 13.92 -11.79 -9.98
C GLU A 128 15.31 -12.07 -10.53
N LEU A 129 15.73 -13.32 -10.41
CA LEU A 129 17.01 -13.82 -10.89
C LEU A 129 16.86 -14.41 -12.29
N THR A 130 17.75 -14.00 -13.19
CA THR A 130 17.84 -14.52 -14.55
C THR A 130 19.26 -14.99 -14.83
N TYR A 131 19.42 -16.30 -15.04
CA TYR A 131 20.71 -16.88 -15.41
C TYR A 131 20.88 -16.87 -16.92
N LEU A 132 21.99 -16.25 -17.35
CA LEU A 132 22.35 -16.05 -18.73
C LEU A 132 23.69 -16.72 -19.02
N ARG A 133 23.81 -17.34 -20.19
CA ARG A 133 25.07 -17.93 -20.67
C ARG A 133 25.36 -17.46 -22.08
N GLN A 134 26.60 -17.08 -22.35
CA GLN A 134 27.03 -16.64 -23.66
C GLN A 134 26.92 -17.79 -24.68
N ARG A 135 26.41 -17.51 -25.88
CA ARG A 135 26.31 -18.50 -26.96
C ARG A 135 27.70 -18.97 -27.39
N ARG A 136 27.90 -20.29 -27.44
CA ARG A 136 29.19 -20.90 -27.84
C ARG A 136 29.46 -20.88 -29.35
N TRP A 137 28.47 -20.58 -30.19
CA TRP A 137 28.51 -20.90 -31.63
C TRP A 137 28.04 -19.79 -32.58
N THR A 138 27.85 -18.56 -32.09
CA THR A 138 27.46 -17.42 -32.93
C THR A 138 28.57 -16.37 -32.96
N PHE A 139 28.87 -15.81 -34.13
CA PHE A 139 29.81 -14.69 -34.33
C PHE A 139 29.45 -13.38 -33.60
N ARG A 140 28.35 -13.37 -32.84
CA ARG A 140 27.96 -12.26 -31.96
C ARG A 140 28.44 -12.57 -30.54
N GLN A 141 29.52 -11.91 -30.12
CA GLN A 141 30.03 -12.02 -28.75
C GLN A 141 29.03 -11.50 -27.70
N ASP A 142 28.05 -10.69 -28.11
CA ASP A 142 27.05 -10.09 -27.22
C ASP A 142 25.76 -10.91 -27.08
N ALA A 143 25.69 -12.10 -27.69
CA ALA A 143 24.48 -12.93 -27.65
C ALA A 143 24.45 -13.81 -26.38
N TRP A 144 23.50 -13.51 -25.49
CA TRP A 144 23.24 -14.24 -24.25
C TRP A 144 21.99 -15.13 -24.38
N ASP A 145 22.10 -16.39 -23.97
CA ASP A 145 20.96 -17.29 -23.83
C ASP A 145 20.44 -17.28 -22.39
N LYS A 146 19.15 -16.97 -22.24
CA LYS A 146 18.42 -17.22 -21.00
C LYS A 146 18.31 -18.71 -20.77
N LYS A 147 18.86 -19.17 -19.64
CA LYS A 147 18.78 -20.58 -19.22
C LYS A 147 17.66 -20.80 -18.22
N TRP A 148 17.47 -19.88 -17.27
CA TRP A 148 16.33 -19.90 -16.37
C TRP A 148 16.00 -18.51 -15.82
N SER A 149 14.77 -18.37 -15.31
CA SER A 149 14.30 -17.26 -14.48
C SER A 149 13.69 -17.81 -13.20
N ARG A 150 13.95 -17.15 -12.07
CA ARG A 150 13.32 -17.47 -10.78
C ARG A 150 13.01 -16.19 -10.03
N THR A 151 11.91 -16.21 -9.29
CA THR A 151 11.56 -15.13 -8.37
C THR A 151 11.64 -15.68 -6.95
N ILE A 152 12.40 -15.01 -6.10
CA ILE A 152 12.53 -15.35 -4.68
C ILE A 152 11.76 -14.30 -3.87
N PRO A 153 10.63 -14.66 -3.24
CA PRO A 153 9.89 -13.75 -2.38
C PRO A 153 10.49 -13.74 -0.95
N GLU A 154 10.89 -12.56 -0.49
CA GLU A 154 11.30 -12.27 0.87
C GLU A 154 10.22 -11.43 1.57
N HIS A 155 9.71 -11.94 2.67
CA HIS A 155 8.81 -11.21 3.54
C HIS A 155 9.62 -10.29 4.46
N THR A 156 9.42 -8.98 4.37
CA THR A 156 10.14 -8.02 5.23
C THR A 156 9.43 -7.84 6.58
N ASN A 157 10.11 -7.24 7.55
CA ASN A 157 9.47 -6.84 8.82
C ASN A 157 8.68 -5.51 8.69
N THR A 158 8.59 -4.92 7.49
CA THR A 158 7.84 -3.69 7.26
C THR A 158 6.36 -4.01 7.05
N HIS A 159 5.51 -3.35 7.82
CA HIS A 159 4.06 -3.56 7.84
C HIS A 159 3.34 -2.22 7.79
N ASP A 160 2.12 -2.25 7.28
CA ASP A 160 1.21 -1.11 7.32
C ASP A 160 -0.20 -1.60 7.58
N THR A 161 -1.06 -0.69 8.04
CA THR A 161 -2.46 -0.99 8.26
C THR A 161 -3.35 0.05 7.60
N LEU A 162 -4.43 -0.44 7.02
CA LEU A 162 -5.50 0.41 6.49
C LEU A 162 -6.71 0.30 7.44
N PRO A 163 -6.94 1.32 8.28
CA PRO A 163 -8.16 1.39 9.06
C PRO A 163 -9.33 1.83 8.19
N ASP A 164 -10.46 1.17 8.37
CA ASP A 164 -11.76 1.51 7.80
C ASP A 164 -12.77 1.67 8.94
N VAL A 165 -13.31 2.87 9.11
CA VAL A 165 -14.16 3.22 10.24
C VAL A 165 -15.49 3.72 9.73
N GLU A 166 -16.56 3.09 10.19
CA GLU A 166 -17.91 3.59 10.04
C GLU A 166 -18.44 3.97 11.41
N GLU A 167 -18.96 5.18 11.56
CA GLU A 167 -19.50 5.64 12.85
C GLU A 167 -20.84 4.98 13.21
N PHE A 168 -21.57 4.50 12.19
CA PHE A 168 -22.83 3.82 12.34
C PHE A 168 -22.85 2.53 11.51
N ASP A 169 -22.89 1.39 12.20
CA ASP A 169 -23.10 0.07 11.62
C ASP A 169 -24.54 -0.36 11.91
N GLU A 170 -25.29 -0.75 10.88
CA GLU A 170 -26.65 -1.28 11.00
C GLU A 170 -26.76 -2.47 11.95
N ALA A 171 -25.66 -3.22 12.15
CA ALA A 171 -25.59 -4.29 13.14
C ALA A 171 -25.70 -3.78 14.59
N CYS A 172 -25.35 -2.51 14.85
CA CYS A 172 -25.38 -1.90 16.18
C CYS A 172 -26.73 -1.26 16.54
N LYS A 173 -27.70 -1.17 15.61
CA LYS A 173 -28.99 -0.48 15.82
C LYS A 173 -29.85 -1.01 16.96
N PHE A 174 -29.59 -2.22 17.44
CA PHE A 174 -30.31 -2.83 18.54
C PHE A 174 -29.77 -2.42 19.92
N ARG A 175 -28.63 -1.71 19.98
CA ARG A 175 -28.10 -1.21 21.25
C ARG A 175 -28.89 0.02 21.72
N PRO A 176 -29.24 0.12 23.02
CA PRO A 176 -30.03 1.23 23.56
C PRO A 176 -29.45 2.62 23.30
N GLU A 177 -28.12 2.72 23.31
CA GLU A 177 -27.34 3.93 23.07
C GLU A 177 -27.25 4.32 21.58
N CYS A 178 -27.57 3.40 20.67
CA CYS A 178 -27.47 3.59 19.23
C CYS A 178 -28.82 3.95 18.63
N LYS A 179 -29.07 5.26 18.55
CA LYS A 179 -30.22 5.82 17.83
C LYS A 179 -30.00 5.75 16.31
N SER A 180 -31.04 6.01 15.51
CA SER A 180 -30.94 6.00 14.05
C SER A 180 -29.83 6.94 13.56
N LYS A 181 -29.20 6.59 12.43
CA LYS A 181 -28.14 7.36 11.77
C LYS A 181 -28.44 8.87 11.72
N ASP A 182 -29.68 9.24 11.45
CA ASP A 182 -30.18 10.62 11.34
C ASP A 182 -30.06 11.46 12.62
N THR A 183 -29.80 10.82 13.76
CA THR A 183 -29.69 11.48 15.07
C THR A 183 -28.24 11.58 15.58
N MET A 184 -27.27 11.08 14.81
CA MET A 184 -25.85 11.14 15.19
C MET A 184 -25.23 12.49 14.77
N PRO A 185 -24.71 13.29 15.72
CA PRO A 185 -24.24 14.66 15.44
C PRO A 185 -22.93 14.76 14.65
N ASN A 186 -22.32 13.64 14.22
CA ASN A 186 -21.04 13.63 13.49
C ASN A 186 -20.99 12.65 12.30
N ALA A 187 -22.12 12.06 11.91
CA ALA A 187 -22.13 11.05 10.87
C ALA A 187 -21.50 11.56 9.57
N TYR A 188 -20.54 10.80 9.03
CA TYR A 188 -19.95 11.06 7.73
C TYR A 188 -20.99 10.97 6.61
N ASP A 189 -20.87 11.88 5.63
CA ASP A 189 -21.75 11.96 4.45
C ASP A 189 -21.45 10.87 3.42
N GLY A 190 -20.28 10.22 3.55
CA GLY A 190 -19.88 9.09 2.74
C GLY A 190 -18.36 8.93 2.71
N LEU A 191 -17.85 8.36 1.61
CA LEU A 191 -16.42 8.20 1.35
C LEU A 191 -16.01 9.08 0.15
N LEU A 192 -14.84 9.71 0.24
CA LEU A 192 -14.14 10.30 -0.91
C LEU A 192 -13.01 9.37 -1.35
N CYS A 193 -12.83 9.24 -2.65
CA CYS A 193 -11.67 8.63 -3.28
C CYS A 193 -10.67 9.72 -3.64
N PHE A 194 -9.43 9.58 -3.18
CA PHE A 194 -8.30 10.42 -3.57
C PHE A 194 -7.42 9.61 -4.53
N ASP A 195 -7.47 9.93 -5.81
CA ASP A 195 -6.73 9.27 -6.88
C ASP A 195 -5.52 10.09 -7.31
N MET A 196 -4.32 9.54 -7.09
CA MET A 196 -3.02 10.14 -7.44
C MET A 196 -2.42 9.46 -8.69
N GLY A 197 -3.26 8.80 -9.50
CA GLY A 197 -2.89 8.08 -10.72
C GLY A 197 -2.37 6.67 -10.45
N LYS A 198 -1.19 6.55 -9.82
CA LYS A 198 -0.59 5.23 -9.52
C LYS A 198 -1.07 4.60 -8.21
N ALA A 199 -1.67 5.40 -7.33
CA ALA A 199 -2.31 4.92 -6.13
C ALA A 199 -3.55 5.76 -5.82
N SER A 200 -4.49 5.14 -5.13
CA SER A 200 -5.66 5.81 -4.60
C SER A 200 -6.01 5.28 -3.22
N PHE A 201 -6.66 6.12 -2.42
CA PHE A 201 -7.17 5.74 -1.12
C PHE A 201 -8.53 6.37 -0.87
N ARG A 202 -9.28 5.78 0.05
CA ARG A 202 -10.62 6.20 0.39
C ARG A 202 -10.65 6.66 1.83
N VAL A 203 -11.35 7.75 2.09
CA VAL A 203 -11.49 8.29 3.44
C VAL A 203 -12.91 8.77 3.67
N PRO A 204 -13.42 8.62 4.89
CA PRO A 204 -14.71 9.20 5.24
C PRO A 204 -14.62 10.72 5.21
N TYR A 205 -15.72 11.34 4.76
CA TYR A 205 -15.83 12.79 4.66
C TYR A 205 -17.14 13.32 5.23
N ARG A 206 -17.13 14.59 5.61
CA ARG A 206 -18.33 15.38 5.91
C ARG A 206 -18.26 16.72 5.20
N LEU A 207 -19.39 17.20 4.69
CA LEU A 207 -19.55 18.56 4.21
C LEU A 207 -19.62 19.51 5.40
N THR A 208 -18.94 20.64 5.28
CA THR A 208 -19.03 21.75 6.23
C THR A 208 -19.81 22.90 5.59
N SER A 209 -19.97 24.00 6.32
CA SER A 209 -20.60 25.22 5.79
C SER A 209 -19.79 25.91 4.68
N ASP A 210 -18.49 25.62 4.59
CA ASP A 210 -17.53 26.29 3.70
C ASP A 210 -16.70 25.32 2.84
N GLY A 211 -16.91 24.02 2.98
CA GLY A 211 -16.17 23.00 2.23
C GLY A 211 -16.48 21.60 2.70
N PHE A 212 -15.42 20.85 3.03
CA PHE A 212 -15.53 19.50 3.53
C PHE A 212 -14.34 19.13 4.42
N GLU A 213 -14.54 18.12 5.24
CA GLU A 213 -13.52 17.54 6.10
C GLU A 213 -13.39 16.06 5.82
N VAL A 214 -12.17 15.55 5.89
CA VAL A 214 -11.87 14.12 5.76
C VAL A 214 -11.07 13.64 6.95
N GLN A 215 -11.28 12.39 7.33
CA GLN A 215 -10.42 11.73 8.29
C GLN A 215 -9.40 10.86 7.55
N ILE A 216 -8.14 11.30 7.56
CA ILE A 216 -7.02 10.51 7.06
C ILE A 216 -6.23 9.98 8.26
N LEU A 217 -6.20 8.66 8.42
CA LEU A 217 -5.65 8.00 9.62
C LEU A 217 -6.36 8.52 10.90
N LYS A 218 -5.61 9.17 11.80
CA LYS A 218 -6.14 9.80 13.03
C LYS A 218 -6.24 11.33 12.93
N ARG A 219 -6.14 11.89 11.73
CA ARG A 219 -6.13 13.35 11.51
C ARG A 219 -7.39 13.77 10.77
N LEU A 220 -8.06 14.77 11.30
CA LEU A 220 -9.12 15.49 10.60
C LEU A 220 -8.48 16.59 9.76
N ILE A 221 -8.82 16.65 8.48
CA ILE A 221 -8.25 17.59 7.51
C ILE A 221 -9.39 18.34 6.83
N SER A 222 -9.34 19.68 6.89
CA SER A 222 -10.38 20.55 6.35
C SER A 222 -9.94 21.19 5.03
N PHE A 223 -10.84 21.12 4.05
CA PHE A 223 -10.71 21.72 2.73
C PHE A 223 -11.83 22.73 2.54
N THR A 224 -11.51 23.91 2.01
CA THR A 224 -12.51 24.96 1.79
C THR A 224 -12.74 25.18 0.30
N PHE A 225 -14.00 25.31 -0.10
CA PHE A 225 -14.35 25.68 -1.46
C PHE A 225 -14.27 27.19 -1.64
N THR A 226 -13.76 27.63 -2.79
CA THR A 226 -13.82 29.03 -3.22
C THR A 226 -15.23 29.43 -3.68
N ASP A 227 -15.92 28.50 -4.33
CA ASP A 227 -17.35 28.56 -4.68
C ASP A 227 -18.00 27.27 -4.16
N TYR A 228 -18.86 27.40 -3.15
CA TYR A 228 -19.43 26.24 -2.46
C TYR A 228 -20.31 25.37 -3.38
N PRO A 229 -21.32 25.91 -4.10
CA PRO A 229 -22.06 25.14 -5.09
C PRO A 229 -21.19 24.44 -6.14
N ALA A 230 -20.15 25.10 -6.64
CA ALA A 230 -19.24 24.50 -7.62
C ALA A 230 -18.38 23.39 -7.00
N GLY A 231 -17.89 23.57 -5.78
CA GLY A 231 -17.10 22.58 -5.05
C GLY A 231 -17.89 21.31 -4.75
N VAL A 232 -19.13 21.44 -4.28
CA VAL A 232 -20.00 20.27 -4.05
C VAL A 232 -20.25 19.50 -5.35
N ARG A 233 -20.54 20.18 -6.46
CA ARG A 233 -20.67 19.50 -7.77
C ARG A 233 -19.36 18.86 -8.23
N GLY A 234 -18.24 19.51 -7.95
CA GLY A 234 -16.92 18.98 -8.25
C GLY A 234 -16.65 17.67 -7.52
N LEU A 235 -17.12 17.48 -6.27
CA LEU A 235 -16.96 16.19 -5.59
C LEU A 235 -17.68 15.04 -6.32
N GLU A 236 -18.73 15.31 -7.09
CA GLU A 236 -19.40 14.28 -7.90
C GLU A 236 -18.68 14.05 -9.24
N GLN A 237 -17.99 15.06 -9.78
CA GLN A 237 -17.36 15.03 -11.11
C GLN A 237 -15.84 14.79 -11.09
N GLY A 238 -15.20 14.96 -9.94
CA GLY A 238 -13.74 15.03 -9.78
C GLY A 238 -13.26 16.46 -9.54
N LEU A 239 -12.60 16.68 -8.41
CA LEU A 239 -11.86 17.90 -8.08
C LEU A 239 -10.37 17.61 -8.02
N THR A 240 -9.56 18.50 -8.57
CA THR A 240 -8.12 18.43 -8.38
C THR A 240 -7.73 19.12 -7.07
N ILE A 241 -7.13 18.37 -6.15
CA ILE A 241 -6.70 18.87 -4.84
C ILE A 241 -5.21 18.61 -4.67
N SER A 242 -4.49 19.63 -4.18
CA SER A 242 -3.09 19.48 -3.79
C SER A 242 -3.01 19.00 -2.35
N LEU A 243 -2.44 17.81 -2.14
CA LEU A 243 -2.26 17.18 -0.84
C LEU A 243 -0.80 17.27 -0.39
N PRO A 244 -0.53 17.70 0.85
CA PRO A 244 0.78 17.53 1.46
C PRO A 244 1.16 16.04 1.53
N VAL A 245 2.39 15.67 1.16
CA VAL A 245 2.82 14.26 1.17
C VAL A 245 2.77 13.64 2.58
N GLN A 246 3.00 14.45 3.61
CA GLN A 246 2.96 14.06 5.02
C GLN A 246 1.59 13.61 5.56
N ILE A 247 0.50 13.85 4.83
CA ILE A 247 -0.85 13.39 5.21
C ILE A 247 -1.25 12.12 4.46
N ILE A 248 -0.48 11.73 3.45
CA ILE A 248 -0.74 10.54 2.66
C ILE A 248 -0.12 9.34 3.40
N PRO A 249 -0.84 8.22 3.51
CA PRO A 249 -0.26 6.99 4.06
C PRO A 249 1.07 6.65 3.38
N GLU A 250 2.12 6.44 4.19
CA GLU A 250 3.50 6.27 3.74
C GLU A 250 3.64 5.21 2.63
N PRO A 251 2.93 4.07 2.70
CA PRO A 251 3.02 3.09 1.62
C PRO A 251 2.47 3.54 0.27
N LEU A 252 1.48 4.42 0.24
CA LEU A 252 0.98 5.01 -1.01
C LEU A 252 2.00 5.99 -1.58
N VAL A 253 2.67 6.77 -0.72
CA VAL A 253 3.80 7.63 -1.10
C VAL A 253 4.91 6.80 -1.74
N PHE A 254 5.25 5.67 -1.10
CA PHE A 254 6.29 4.76 -1.55
C PHE A 254 5.99 4.17 -2.93
N LEU A 255 4.77 3.68 -3.17
CA LEU A 255 4.38 3.03 -4.43
C LEU A 255 4.17 4.01 -5.59
N SER A 256 3.73 5.23 -5.30
CA SER A 256 3.35 6.21 -6.33
C SER A 256 4.54 6.98 -6.90
N ASP A 257 5.76 6.74 -6.38
CA ASP A 257 6.96 7.54 -6.69
C ASP A 257 6.72 9.04 -6.50
N ILE A 258 5.91 9.42 -5.51
CA ILE A 258 5.62 10.82 -5.23
C ILE A 258 6.93 11.51 -4.79
N LYS A 259 7.27 12.60 -5.47
CA LYS A 259 8.46 13.42 -5.20
C LYS A 259 8.02 14.84 -4.84
N GLY A 260 8.58 15.39 -3.77
CA GLY A 260 8.31 16.76 -3.33
C GLY A 260 7.43 16.81 -2.08
N GLU A 261 6.97 18.01 -1.75
CA GLU A 261 6.18 18.28 -0.54
C GLU A 261 4.67 18.10 -0.76
N TYR A 262 4.22 18.12 -2.01
CA TYR A 262 2.81 18.04 -2.41
C TYR A 262 2.59 17.11 -3.60
N VAL A 263 1.39 16.53 -3.71
CA VAL A 263 0.93 15.76 -4.87
C VAL A 263 -0.48 16.22 -5.27
N GLU A 264 -0.78 16.18 -6.56
CA GLU A 264 -2.15 16.39 -7.05
C GLU A 264 -2.94 15.09 -6.99
N ALA A 265 -4.14 15.15 -6.41
CA ALA A 265 -5.10 14.06 -6.39
C ALA A 265 -6.40 14.50 -7.07
N GLN A 266 -6.98 13.61 -7.88
CA GLN A 266 -8.38 13.72 -8.29
C GLN A 266 -9.25 13.18 -7.16
N VAL A 267 -10.16 14.01 -6.68
CA VAL A 267 -10.99 13.75 -5.51
C VAL A 267 -12.44 13.69 -5.93
N PHE A 268 -13.08 12.56 -5.70
CA PHE A 268 -14.47 12.35 -6.06
C PHE A 268 -15.17 11.45 -5.05
N ARG A 269 -16.49 11.58 -4.96
CA ARG A 269 -17.32 10.73 -4.12
C ARG A 269 -17.19 9.28 -4.58
N TYR A 270 -16.87 8.42 -3.64
CA TYR A 270 -16.87 6.99 -3.89
C TYR A 270 -18.30 6.46 -3.78
N MET A 271 -18.78 5.80 -4.84
CA MET A 271 -20.01 5.01 -4.83
C MET A 271 -19.64 3.54 -4.93
N ASP A 272 -20.30 2.70 -4.14
CA ASP A 272 -20.04 1.26 -4.20
C ASP A 272 -20.48 0.73 -5.56
N PRO A 273 -19.68 -0.10 -6.27
CA PRO A 273 -20.09 -0.70 -7.54
C PRO A 273 -21.42 -1.46 -7.51
N ASP A 274 -21.90 -1.89 -6.33
CA ASP A 274 -23.21 -2.52 -6.11
C ASP A 274 -24.37 -1.51 -5.92
N GLU A 275 -24.09 -0.20 -5.82
CA GLU A 275 -25.08 0.86 -5.92
C GLU A 275 -25.27 1.27 -7.40
N ASP A 276 -26.54 1.33 -7.84
CA ASP A 276 -26.94 1.51 -9.25
C ASP A 276 -26.16 2.63 -9.98
N GLN A 277 -25.37 2.25 -10.98
CA GLN A 277 -24.47 3.15 -11.72
C GLN A 277 -25.21 3.94 -12.81
N THR A 278 -25.68 5.16 -12.52
CA THR A 278 -25.86 6.18 -13.57
C THR A 278 -24.54 6.91 -13.81
N ARG A 279 -23.77 6.44 -14.80
CA ARG A 279 -22.56 7.14 -15.30
C ARG A 279 -22.95 8.41 -16.07
N PHE A 280 -22.31 9.52 -15.75
CA PHE A 280 -22.33 10.75 -16.56
C PHE A 280 -20.91 11.08 -17.07
N PRO A 281 -20.79 11.83 -18.19
CA PRO A 281 -19.60 11.86 -19.03
C PRO A 281 -18.50 12.81 -18.52
N GLU A 282 -17.26 12.53 -18.94
CA GLU A 282 -16.03 13.27 -18.66
C GLU A 282 -16.11 14.74 -19.11
N GLU A 283 -16.27 15.66 -18.16
CA GLU A 283 -15.78 17.03 -18.27
C GLU A 283 -15.10 17.40 -16.94
N VAL A 284 -13.77 17.50 -16.94
CA VAL A 284 -12.96 17.84 -15.76
C VAL A 284 -13.12 19.33 -15.45
N LEU A 285 -13.83 19.65 -14.37
CA LEU A 285 -13.84 21.00 -13.80
C LEU A 285 -12.55 21.23 -13.00
N THR A 286 -11.70 22.13 -13.50
CA THR A 286 -10.51 22.59 -12.79
C THR A 286 -10.89 23.65 -11.75
N GLY A 287 -11.36 23.22 -10.59
CA GLY A 287 -11.53 24.08 -9.42
C GLY A 287 -10.29 24.05 -8.51
N ILE A 288 -9.57 25.16 -8.39
CA ILE A 288 -8.45 25.28 -7.44
C ILE A 288 -9.03 25.31 -6.02
N THR A 289 -8.75 24.27 -5.24
CA THR A 289 -9.16 24.15 -3.83
C THR A 289 -7.92 24.27 -2.94
N THR A 290 -7.93 25.22 -2.00
CA THR A 290 -6.83 25.47 -1.06
C THR A 290 -7.03 24.74 0.27
N LEU A 291 -5.98 24.05 0.73
CA LEU A 291 -5.91 23.42 2.06
C LEU A 291 -5.83 24.50 3.15
N LYS A 292 -6.69 24.43 4.17
CA LYS A 292 -6.67 25.37 5.30
C LYS A 292 -6.27 24.67 6.59
N GLY A 293 -4.96 24.40 6.72
CA GLY A 293 -4.34 23.96 7.97
C GLY A 293 -4.52 22.47 8.29
N VAL A 294 -3.47 21.86 8.86
CA VAL A 294 -3.54 20.54 9.49
C VAL A 294 -3.75 20.78 10.98
N LEU A 295 -4.98 20.62 11.47
CA LEU A 295 -5.23 20.58 12.91
C LEU A 295 -4.77 19.21 13.42
N ALA A 296 -3.50 19.12 13.81
CA ALA A 296 -3.02 18.00 14.61
C ALA A 296 -3.72 18.07 15.97
N LEU A 297 -4.68 17.16 16.21
CA LEU A 297 -5.14 16.87 17.56
C LEU A 297 -3.97 16.23 18.32
N THR A 298 -3.09 17.05 18.86
CA THR A 298 -2.18 16.66 19.94
C THR A 298 -3.01 16.41 21.17
N GLY A 299 -3.27 15.14 21.51
CA GLY A 299 -4.01 14.85 22.74
C GLY A 299 -4.41 13.40 22.96
N GLN A 300 -3.44 12.50 23.18
CA GLN A 300 -3.42 11.65 24.37
C GLN A 300 -2.07 10.91 24.42
N LYS A 301 -1.19 11.38 25.31
CA LYS A 301 -0.20 10.50 25.93
C LYS A 301 -1.01 9.48 26.75
N PHE A 302 -0.89 8.19 26.44
CA PHE A 302 -0.42 7.12 27.33
C PHE A 302 -0.31 5.83 26.50
#